data_AF-M0MKV6-F1
#
_entry.id   AF-M0MKV6-F1
#
_cell.length_a   1.000
_cell.length_b   1.000
_cell.length_c   1.000
_cell.angle_alpha   90.00
_cell.angle_beta   90.00
_cell.angle_gamma   90.00
#
_symmetry.space_group_name_H-M   'P 1'
#
loop_
_entity.id
_entity.type
_entity.pdbx_description
1 polymer ?
#
loop_
_entity_poly.entity_id
_entity_poly.type
_entity_poly.pdbx_seq_one_letter_code
_entity_poly.pdbx_strand_id
1 'polypeptide(L)' 'MKEKYTDHADILQNSVYHTSRGSNTVFMMQDRLSAEQAVEQGATPLADSDTSFRL' A
#
# COMPACT_ATOMS: atom_id res chain seq x y z
N MET A 1 -0.68 17.69 -13.03
CA MET A 1 -0.77 17.08 -11.69
C MET A 1 -0.33 15.62 -11.76
N LYS A 2 0.97 15.34 -11.63
CA LYS A 2 1.54 13.97 -11.72
C LYS A 2 2.85 13.85 -10.93
N GLU A 3 2.93 14.43 -9.72
CA GLU A 3 4.20 14.50 -8.97
C GLU A 3 4.18 13.76 -7.63
N LYS A 4 3.12 13.01 -7.30
CA LYS A 4 3.04 12.23 -6.03
C LYS A 4 3.04 10.71 -6.19
N TYR A 5 3.20 10.19 -7.41
CA TYR A 5 3.22 8.74 -7.66
C TYR A 5 4.64 8.16 -7.73
N THR A 6 5.66 9.02 -7.64
CA THR A 6 7.04 8.62 -7.98
C THR A 6 7.83 8.04 -6.80
N ASP A 7 7.40 8.27 -5.56
CA ASP A 7 8.16 7.84 -4.37
C ASP A 7 7.88 6.38 -3.94
N HIS A 8 6.81 5.76 -4.46
CA HIS A 8 6.38 4.42 -4.03
C HIS A 8 6.12 3.47 -5.21
N ALA A 9 6.88 3.66 -6.30
CA ALA A 9 6.76 2.83 -7.50
C ALA A 9 7.00 1.34 -7.21
N ASP A 10 7.90 1.02 -6.27
CA ASP A 10 8.23 -0.36 -5.89
C ASP A 10 7.07 -1.06 -5.15
N ILE A 11 6.38 -0.36 -4.26
CA ILE A 11 5.17 -0.84 -3.57
C ILE A 11 4.04 -1.09 -4.58
N LEU A 12 3.89 -0.20 -5.55
CA LEU A 12 2.91 -0.33 -6.63
C LEU A 12 3.20 -1.56 -7.51
N GLN A 13 4.46 -1.81 -7.84
CA GLN A 13 4.86 -2.91 -8.72
C GLN A 13 4.59 -4.30 -8.13
N ASN A 14 4.68 -4.44 -6.80
CA ASN A 14 4.43 -5.70 -6.10
C ASN A 14 3.00 -5.83 -5.56
N SER A 15 2.15 -4.82 -5.77
CA SER A 15 0.75 -4.85 -5.36
C SER A 15 -0.12 -5.57 -6.39
N VAL A 16 -0.94 -6.52 -5.94
CA VAL A 16 -1.95 -7.20 -6.77
C VAL A 16 -3.22 -6.39 -6.91
N TYR A 17 -3.45 -5.47 -5.97
CA TYR A 17 -4.59 -4.56 -5.99
C TYR A 17 -4.24 -3.31 -5.19
N HIS A 18 -4.72 -2.16 -5.66
CA HIS A 18 -4.63 -0.92 -4.90
C HIS A 18 -5.94 -0.13 -5.01
N THR A 19 -6.33 0.53 -3.92
CA THR A 19 -7.49 1.41 -3.92
C THR A 19 -7.24 2.64 -3.05
N SER A 20 -7.83 3.75 -3.44
CA SER A 20 -7.78 4.98 -2.65
C SER A 20 -9.02 5.04 -1.76
N ARG A 21 -8.82 5.15 -0.45
CA ARG A 21 -9.89 5.30 0.54
C ARG A 21 -9.65 6.57 1.35
N GLY A 22 -10.39 7.62 1.01
CA GLY A 22 -10.18 8.95 1.58
C GLY A 22 -8.79 9.48 1.22
N SER A 23 -7.99 9.83 2.23
CA SER A 23 -6.59 10.26 2.07
C SER A 23 -5.58 9.11 2.02
N ASN A 24 -6.02 7.88 2.27
CA ASN A 24 -5.13 6.71 2.33
C ASN A 24 -5.16 5.95 1.01
N THR A 25 -4.00 5.44 0.60
CA THR A 25 -3.91 4.45 -0.47
C THR A 25 -3.64 3.10 0.16
N VAL A 26 -4.52 2.14 -0.08
CA VAL A 26 -4.40 0.78 0.43
C VAL A 26 -3.83 -0.07 -0.69
N PHE A 27 -2.75 -0.78 -0.39
CA PHE A 27 -2.11 -1.73 -1.27
C PHE A 27 -2.29 -3.14 -0.72
N MET A 28 -2.77 -4.05 -1.56
CA MET A 28 -2.76 -5.48 -1.28
C MET A 28 -1.56 -6.09 -1.99
N MET A 29 -0.73 -6.79 -1.24
CA MET A 29 0.46 -7.46 -1.76
C MET A 29 0.18 -8.92 -2.10
N GLN A 30 0.90 -9.47 -3.07
CA GLN A 30 0.71 -10.85 -3.51
C GLN A 30 1.09 -11.88 -2.43
N ASP A 31 2.10 -11.54 -1.63
CA ASP A 31 2.69 -12.42 -0.63
C ASP A 31 3.20 -11.63 0.59
N ARG A 32 3.51 -12.38 1.65
CA ARG A 32 3.95 -11.81 2.92
C ARG A 32 5.28 -11.07 2.80
N LEU A 33 6.22 -11.56 2.00
CA LEU A 33 7.53 -10.92 1.83
C LEU A 33 7.36 -9.53 1.23
N SER A 34 6.53 -9.41 0.19
CA SER A 34 6.19 -8.14 -0.44
C SER A 34 5.51 -7.17 0.54
N ALA A 35 4.67 -7.67 1.45
CA ALA A 35 4.07 -6.87 2.52
C ALA A 35 5.09 -6.38 3.55
N GLU A 36 6.03 -7.24 3.98
CA GLU A 36 7.10 -6.88 4.89
C GLU A 36 8.02 -5.80 4.28
N GLN A 37 8.39 -5.94 3.00
CA GLN A 37 9.17 -4.92 2.28
C GLN A 37 8.44 -3.59 2.17
N ALA A 38 7.13 -3.60 1.94
CA ALA A 38 6.35 -2.37 1.90
C ALA A 38 6.37 -1.64 3.26
N VAL A 39 6.31 -2.39 4.36
CA VAL A 39 6.42 -1.82 5.73
C VAL A 39 7.82 -1.24 5.96
N GLU A 40 8.89 -1.92 5.55
CA GLU A 40 10.26 -1.38 5.61
C GLU A 40 10.42 -0.09 4.81
N GLN A 41 9.67 0.07 3.71
CA GLN A 41 9.62 1.27 2.88
C GLN A 41 8.67 2.35 3.42
N GLY A 42 8.07 2.17 4.60
CA GLY A 42 7.25 3.16 5.29
C GLY A 42 5.74 2.97 5.14
N ALA A 43 5.28 1.86 4.55
CA ALA A 43 3.85 1.52 4.59
C ALA A 43 3.42 1.12 6.01
N THR A 44 2.14 1.35 6.32
CA THR A 44 1.54 0.92 7.59
C THR A 44 0.76 -0.38 7.37
N PRO A 45 0.94 -1.41 8.21
CA PRO A 45 0.09 -2.59 8.18
C PRO A 45 -1.38 -2.19 8.35
N LEU A 46 -2.26 -2.83 7.58
CA LEU A 46 -3.69 -2.52 7.66
C LEU A 46 -4.29 -2.86 9.04
N ALA A 47 -3.74 -3.87 9.72
CA ALA A 47 -4.16 -4.25 11.08
C ALA A 47 -3.86 -3.16 12.13
N ASP A 48 -2.83 -2.35 11.91
CA ASP A 48 -2.45 -1.22 12.75
C ASP A 48 -3.11 0.10 12.31
N SER A 49 -3.92 0.06 11.25
CA SER A 49 -4.62 1.22 10.71
C SER A 49 -6.10 1.20 11.11
N ASP A 50 -6.66 2.35 11.48
CA ASP A 50 -8.10 2.53 11.76
C ASP A 50 -8.96 2.51 10.47
N THR A 51 -8.47 1.84 9.42
CA THR A 51 -9.07 1.84 8.09
C THR A 51 -9.84 0.54 7.89
N SER A 52 -11.17 0.60 8.02
CA SER A 52 -12.09 -0.53 7.78
C SER A 52 -12.13 -1.03 6.33
N PHE A 53 -11.16 -1.83 5.90
CA PHE A 53 -11.13 -2.37 4.54
C PHE A 53 -12.09 -3.56 4.36
N ARG A 54 -12.86 -3.58 3.27
CA ARG A 54 -13.62 -4.73 2.78
C ARG A 54 -13.32 -4.90 1.30
N LEU A 55 -13.03 -6.14 0.91
CA LEU A 55 -12.85 -6.59 -0.48
C LEU A 55 -14.20 -6.84 -1.15
#